data_AF-A0AAD1J1B6-F1
#
_entry.id   AF-A0AAD1J1B6-F1
#
_cell.length_a   1.000
_cell.length_b   1.000
_cell.length_c   1.000
_cell.angle_alpha   90.00
_cell.angle_beta   90.00
_cell.angle_gamma   90.00
#
_symmetry.space_group_name_H-M   'P 1'
#
loop_
_entity.id
_entity.type
_entity.pdbx_description
1 polymer ?
#
loop_
_entity_poly.entity_id
_entity_poly.type
_entity_poly.pdbx_seq_one_letter_code
_entity_poly.pdbx_strand_id
1 'polypeptide(L)'
;MSATDFHAVWCDHRGTGETHHDTYPYCMRMVHGVKTIPLEGEPHPPNIWVTATSMAHPSALTSGELAADGQRFDGIELTIEKYIGAEWVEQTLRLRSDAARSLAATLVRAADIQQGLTR
;
A
#
# COMPACT_ATOMS: atom_id res chain seq x y z
N MET A 1 6.39 31.88 0.01
CA MET A 1 5.68 30.97 0.95
C MET A 1 6.46 29.67 0.92
N SER A 2 7.03 29.20 2.04
CA SER A 2 7.81 27.96 2.01
C SER A 2 6.86 26.79 1.73
N ALA A 3 7.09 26.09 0.62
CA ALA A 3 6.30 24.96 0.12
C ALA A 3 6.52 23.69 0.96
N THR A 4 6.24 23.77 2.26
CA THR A 4 6.37 22.62 3.15
C THR A 4 5.11 21.76 3.02
N ASP A 5 5.26 20.56 2.46
CA ASP A 5 4.41 19.38 2.75
C ASP A 5 2.97 19.39 2.25
N PHE A 6 2.77 19.50 0.93
CA PHE A 6 1.46 19.23 0.34
C PHE A 6 1.19 17.72 0.14
N HIS A 7 2.22 16.86 0.07
CA HIS A 7 2.04 15.40 0.16
C HIS A 7 2.36 14.90 1.56
N ALA A 8 1.96 13.65 1.85
CA ALA A 8 2.40 12.95 3.05
C ALA A 8 3.94 12.98 3.16
N VAL A 9 4.45 13.10 4.39
CA VAL A 9 5.88 13.30 4.67
C VAL A 9 6.79 12.20 4.11
N TRP A 10 6.24 11.01 3.90
CA TRP A 10 6.94 9.85 3.38
C TRP A 10 6.66 9.60 1.89
N CYS A 11 5.79 10.38 1.22
CA CYS A 11 5.44 10.19 -0.19
C CYS A 11 6.63 10.50 -1.11
N ASP A 12 6.79 9.69 -2.16
CA ASP A 12 7.89 9.85 -3.13
C ASP A 12 7.75 11.13 -3.96
N HIS A 13 6.54 11.68 -4.06
CA HIS A 13 6.25 12.94 -4.74
C HIS A 13 6.28 14.15 -3.82
N ARG A 14 6.67 14.00 -2.55
CA ARG A 14 6.80 15.14 -1.64
C ARG A 14 7.80 16.17 -2.18
N GLY A 15 7.35 17.42 -2.28
CA GLY A 15 8.16 18.51 -2.81
C GLY A 15 8.24 18.54 -4.34
N THR A 16 7.57 17.62 -5.05
CA THR A 16 7.32 17.77 -6.49
C THR A 16 6.21 18.80 -6.71
N GLY A 17 5.80 19.09 -7.94
CA GLY A 17 4.60 19.90 -8.20
C GLY A 17 3.35 19.04 -8.44
N GLU A 18 3.44 17.75 -8.16
CA GLU A 18 2.47 16.75 -8.64
C GLU A 18 1.15 16.81 -7.88
N THR A 19 0.06 16.90 -8.63
CA THR A 19 -1.30 16.86 -8.06
C THR A 19 -1.95 15.50 -8.30
N HIS A 20 -2.76 15.06 -7.34
CA HIS A 20 -3.63 13.90 -7.45
C HIS A 20 -4.97 14.29 -8.05
N HIS A 21 -5.53 13.38 -8.85
CA HIS A 21 -6.89 13.51 -9.33
C HIS A 21 -7.88 13.35 -8.17
N ASP A 22 -8.98 14.09 -8.19
CA ASP A 22 -9.96 14.08 -7.10
C ASP A 22 -10.59 12.69 -6.86
N THR A 23 -10.62 11.82 -7.88
CA THR A 23 -11.10 10.42 -7.75
C THR A 23 -10.06 9.47 -7.16
N TYR A 24 -8.78 9.87 -7.13
CA TYR A 24 -7.67 9.12 -6.53
C TYR A 24 -6.88 10.04 -5.57
N PRO A 25 -7.52 10.53 -4.49
CA PRO A 25 -7.06 11.67 -3.70
C PRO A 25 -6.05 11.26 -2.61
N TYR A 26 -5.03 10.48 -2.94
CA TYR A 26 -4.13 9.91 -1.92
C TYR A 26 -2.68 9.80 -2.36
N CYS A 27 -1.78 10.06 -1.41
CA CYS A 27 -0.36 9.79 -1.52
C CYS A 27 -0.10 8.30 -1.37
N MET A 28 0.86 7.78 -2.13
CA MET A 28 1.32 6.41 -2.01
C MET A 28 2.85 6.33 -2.00
N ARG A 29 3.37 5.26 -1.38
CA ARG A 29 4.78 4.87 -1.45
C ARG A 29 4.90 3.36 -1.33
N MET A 30 5.46 2.72 -2.35
CA MET A 30 5.78 1.30 -2.28
C MET A 30 6.94 1.09 -1.31
N VAL A 31 6.71 0.29 -0.28
CA VAL A 31 7.71 0.01 0.77
C VAL A 31 8.53 -1.21 0.39
N HIS A 32 7.88 -2.31 0.02
CA HIS A 32 8.54 -3.56 -0.32
C HIS A 32 7.62 -4.51 -1.09
N GLY A 33 8.20 -5.46 -1.81
CA GLY A 33 7.50 -6.58 -2.44
C GLY A 33 8.05 -7.92 -1.95
N VAL A 34 7.17 -8.85 -1.60
CA VAL A 34 7.53 -10.20 -1.18
C VAL A 34 7.02 -11.22 -2.19
N LYS A 35 7.92 -12.07 -2.69
CA LYS A 35 7.58 -13.21 -3.54
C LYS A 35 6.97 -14.33 -2.69
N THR A 36 5.83 -14.85 -3.09
CA THR A 36 5.22 -16.00 -2.42
C THR A 36 5.75 -17.31 -3.01
N ILE A 37 5.41 -18.42 -2.35
CA ILE A 37 5.55 -19.75 -2.94
C ILE A 37 4.49 -19.86 -4.05
N PRO A 38 4.82 -20.32 -5.27
CA PRO A 38 3.84 -20.54 -6.31
C PRO A 38 2.89 -21.68 -5.92
N LEU A 39 1.60 -21.52 -6.20
CA LEU A 39 0.63 -22.61 -6.04
C LEU A 39 0.74 -23.60 -7.20
N GLU A 40 0.20 -24.81 -7.01
CA GLU A 40 0.18 -25.84 -8.05
C GLU A 40 -0.54 -25.32 -9.31
N GLY A 41 0.13 -25.39 -10.45
CA GLY A 41 -0.40 -24.91 -11.73
C GLY A 41 -0.17 -23.42 -12.01
N GLU A 42 0.47 -22.66 -11.12
CA GLU A 42 0.83 -21.26 -11.37
C GLU A 42 2.22 -21.16 -12.03
N PRO A 43 2.35 -20.54 -13.22
CA PRO A 43 3.62 -20.43 -13.93
C PRO A 43 4.61 -19.44 -13.28
N HIS A 44 4.09 -18.50 -12.48
CA HIS A 44 4.87 -17.49 -11.80
C HIS A 44 4.42 -17.37 -10.33
N PRO A 45 5.36 -17.24 -9.38
CA PRO A 45 5.01 -16.99 -7.99
C PRO A 45 4.29 -15.63 -7.86
N PRO A 46 3.14 -15.58 -7.18
CA PRO A 46 2.51 -14.32 -6.83
C PRO A 46 3.45 -13.39 -6.05
N ASN A 47 3.24 -12.08 -6.19
CA ASN A 47 3.89 -11.07 -5.37
C ASN A 47 2.86 -10.43 -4.43
N ILE A 48 3.30 -10.08 -3.23
CA ILE A 48 2.56 -9.18 -2.34
C ILE A 48 3.36 -7.89 -2.21
N TRP A 49 2.82 -6.82 -2.77
CA TRP A 49 3.36 -5.47 -2.66
C TRP A 49 2.76 -4.76 -1.46
N VAL A 50 3.62 -4.14 -0.64
CA VAL A 50 3.23 -3.37 0.54
C VAL A 50 3.44 -1.90 0.26
N THR A 51 2.37 -1.12 0.34
CA THR A 51 2.36 0.31 0.03
C THR A 51 1.81 1.09 1.21
N ALA A 52 2.51 2.14 1.64
CA ALA A 52 1.96 3.11 2.59
C ALA A 52 1.05 4.07 1.84
N THR A 53 -0.13 4.34 2.38
CA THR A 53 -1.12 5.24 1.75
C THR A 53 -1.63 6.25 2.77
N SER A 54 -1.88 7.48 2.31
CA SER A 54 -2.59 8.47 3.10
C SER A 54 -3.32 9.47 2.22
N MET A 55 -4.45 9.95 2.67
CA MET A 55 -5.19 11.03 2.05
C MET A 55 -4.26 12.21 1.74
N ALA A 56 -4.32 12.71 0.52
CA ALA A 56 -3.50 13.83 0.10
C ALA A 56 -3.98 15.13 0.77
N HIS A 57 -3.08 16.09 1.00
CA HIS A 57 -3.49 17.42 1.46
C HIS A 57 -4.37 18.09 0.39
N PRO A 58 -5.34 18.96 0.75
CA PRO A 58 -6.16 19.65 -0.26
C PRO A 58 -5.32 20.35 -1.34
N SER A 59 -4.18 20.95 -0.97
CA SER A 59 -3.28 21.61 -1.94
C SER A 59 -2.54 20.66 -2.89
N ALA A 60 -2.64 19.34 -2.68
CA ALA A 60 -2.15 18.32 -3.61
C ALA A 60 -3.24 17.80 -4.53
N LEU A 61 -4.48 18.29 -4.42
CA LEU A 61 -5.61 17.84 -5.25
C LEU A 61 -5.83 18.79 -6.43
N THR A 62 -6.36 18.26 -7.52
CA THR A 62 -6.62 19.04 -8.74
C THR A 62 -7.60 20.19 -8.52
N SER A 63 -8.65 20.00 -7.72
CA SER A 63 -9.61 21.06 -7.36
C SER A 63 -9.21 21.88 -6.15
N GLY A 64 -8.29 21.39 -5.33
CA GLY A 64 -8.01 21.95 -4.01
C GLY A 64 -8.95 21.47 -2.90
N GLU A 65 -9.90 20.57 -3.19
CA GLU A 65 -10.90 20.07 -2.24
C GLU A 65 -10.71 18.57 -1.94
N LEU A 66 -10.84 18.17 -0.68
CA LEU A 66 -10.77 16.75 -0.29
C LEU A 66 -11.98 15.97 -0.82
N ALA A 67 -11.73 14.79 -1.38
CA ALA A 67 -12.81 13.87 -1.71
C ALA A 67 -13.49 13.36 -0.42
N ALA A 68 -14.82 13.24 -0.45
CA ALA A 68 -15.62 12.83 0.71
C ALA A 68 -15.23 11.44 1.26
N ASP A 69 -14.66 10.57 0.43
CA ASP A 69 -14.21 9.24 0.81
C ASP A 69 -12.68 9.09 0.86
N GLY A 70 -11.92 10.20 0.79
CA GLY A 70 -10.46 10.21 0.77
C GLY A 70 -9.80 9.50 1.96
N GLN A 71 -10.46 9.51 3.12
CA GLN A 71 -10.02 8.82 4.34
C GLN A 71 -9.99 7.30 4.19
N ARG A 72 -10.73 6.71 3.23
CA ARG A 72 -10.67 5.25 2.97
C ARG A 72 -9.32 4.80 2.42
N PHE A 73 -8.48 5.76 2.01
CA PHE A 73 -7.14 5.52 1.50
C PHE A 73 -6.06 5.70 2.58
N ASP A 74 -6.42 5.99 3.83
CA ASP A 74 -5.45 6.07 4.93
C ASP A 74 -5.09 4.69 5.48
N GLY A 75 -3.80 4.32 5.40
CA GLY A 75 -3.30 3.09 6.01
C GLY A 75 -2.20 2.40 5.21
N ILE A 76 -2.34 1.08 5.10
CA ILE A 76 -1.43 0.20 4.37
C ILE A 76 -2.24 -0.54 3.31
N GLU A 77 -1.74 -0.52 2.10
CA GLU A 77 -2.26 -1.26 0.97
C GLU A 77 -1.39 -2.50 0.72
N LEU A 78 -2.06 -3.65 0.59
CA LEU A 78 -1.47 -4.92 0.18
C LEU A 78 -2.01 -5.26 -1.20
N THR A 79 -1.16 -5.24 -2.22
CA THR A 79 -1.52 -5.61 -3.58
C THR A 79 -0.95 -6.97 -3.91
N ILE A 80 -1.85 -7.93 -4.11
CA ILE A 80 -1.52 -9.29 -4.54
C ILE A 80 -1.52 -9.28 -6.06
N GLU A 81 -0.35 -9.47 -6.66
CA GLU A 81 -0.16 -9.55 -8.10
C GLU A 81 0.00 -11.02 -8.50
N LYS A 82 -0.86 -11.50 -9.42
CA LYS A 82 -0.90 -12.88 -9.91
C LYS A 82 -0.86 -12.92 -11.43
N TYR A 83 -0.20 -13.93 -11.99
CA TYR A 83 -0.24 -14.17 -13.43
C TYR A 83 -1.33 -15.18 -13.78
N ILE A 84 -2.39 -14.73 -14.46
CA ILE A 84 -3.54 -15.56 -14.85
C ILE A 84 -3.62 -15.60 -16.37
N GLY A 85 -3.52 -16.80 -16.94
CA GLY A 85 -3.49 -16.98 -18.39
C GLY A 85 -2.25 -16.34 -19.02
N ALA A 86 -2.37 -15.10 -19.49
CA ALA A 86 -1.31 -14.32 -20.12
C ALA A 86 -1.20 -12.87 -19.59
N GLU A 87 -1.82 -12.58 -18.45
CA GLU A 87 -1.86 -11.23 -17.89
C GLU A 87 -1.57 -11.21 -16.38
N TRP A 88 -1.01 -10.08 -15.92
CA TRP A 88 -0.89 -9.78 -14.50
C TRP A 88 -2.20 -9.19 -14.00
N VAL A 89 -2.78 -9.82 -12.99
CA VAL A 89 -4.00 -9.40 -12.31
C VAL A 89 -3.64 -8.98 -10.89
N GLU A 90 -4.11 -7.81 -10.50
CA GLU A 90 -3.90 -7.25 -9.17
C GLU A 90 -5.16 -7.33 -8.33
N GLN A 91 -5.00 -7.76 -7.08
CA GLN A 91 -6.03 -7.65 -6.06
C GLN A 91 -5.51 -6.83 -4.88
N THR A 92 -6.18 -5.72 -4.62
CA THR A 92 -5.79 -4.77 -3.58
C THR A 92 -6.64 -4.93 -2.32
N LEU A 93 -5.99 -5.01 -1.17
CA LEU A 93 -6.60 -4.96 0.15
C LEU A 93 -6.04 -3.77 0.93
N ARG A 94 -6.89 -3.03 1.64
CA ARG A 94 -6.46 -1.92 2.50
C ARG A 94 -6.69 -2.24 3.96
N LEU A 95 -5.69 -1.93 4.77
CA LEU A 95 -5.68 -2.12 6.21
C LEU A 95 -5.44 -0.78 6.89
N ARG A 96 -6.16 -0.52 7.98
CA ARG A 96 -5.76 0.52 8.92
C ARG A 96 -4.38 0.20 9.50
N SER A 97 -3.63 1.23 9.87
CA SER A 97 -2.26 1.07 10.38
C SER A 97 -2.15 0.18 11.62
N ASP A 98 -3.15 0.19 12.50
CA ASP A 98 -3.21 -0.67 13.68
C ASP A 98 -3.42 -2.15 13.30
N ALA A 99 -4.35 -2.43 12.38
CA ALA A 99 -4.58 -3.75 11.83
C ALA A 99 -3.36 -4.29 11.09
N ALA A 100 -2.65 -3.45 10.33
CA ALA A 100 -1.42 -3.83 9.63
C ALA A 100 -0.30 -4.22 10.61
N ARG A 101 -0.13 -3.48 11.73
CA ARG A 101 0.84 -3.85 12.78
C ARG A 101 0.47 -5.18 13.46
N SER A 102 -0.82 -5.39 13.76
CA SER A 102 -1.30 -6.65 14.32
C SER A 102 -1.09 -7.82 13.36
N LEU A 103 -1.33 -7.62 12.06
CA LEU A 103 -1.06 -8.62 11.03
C LEU A 103 0.44 -8.93 10.96
N ALA A 104 1.31 -7.92 10.94
CA ALA A 104 2.75 -8.12 10.92
C ALA A 104 3.24 -8.93 12.13
N ALA A 105 2.77 -8.61 13.34
CA ALA A 105 3.10 -9.37 14.55
C ALA A 105 2.63 -10.83 14.45
N THR A 106 1.43 -11.07 13.90
CA THR A 106 0.90 -12.41 13.69
C THR A 106 1.71 -13.20 12.67
N LEU A 107 2.15 -12.55 11.58
CA LEU A 107 3.00 -13.17 10.56
C LEU A 107 4.35 -13.58 11.13
N VAL A 108 4.99 -12.72 11.92
CA VAL A 108 6.25 -13.05 12.61
C VAL A 108 6.05 -14.25 13.53
N ARG A 109 4.99 -14.24 14.35
CA ARG A 109 4.71 -15.35 15.26
C ARG A 109 4.45 -16.67 14.50
N ALA A 110 3.73 -16.62 13.39
CA ALA A 110 3.48 -17.81 12.56
C ALA A 110 4.80 -18.37 11.98
N ALA A 111 5.71 -17.50 11.54
CA ALA A 111 7.03 -17.90 11.06
C ALA A 111 7.89 -18.53 12.16
N ASP A 112 7.89 -17.94 13.36
CA ASP A 112 8.60 -18.49 14.52
C ASP A 112 8.10 -19.91 14.85
N ILE A 113 6.77 -20.11 14.91
CA ILE A 113 6.16 -21.44 15.13
C ILE A 113 6.57 -22.42 14.04
N GLN A 114 6.55 -22.01 12.76
CA GLN A 114 6.96 -22.86 11.64
C GLN A 114 8.43 -23.31 11.75
N GLN A 115 9.29 -22.47 12.33
CA GLN A 115 10.69 -22.79 12.62
C GLN A 115 10.91 -23.56 13.93
N GLY A 116 9.83 -23.95 14.61
CA GLY A 116 9.89 -24.67 15.89
C GLY A 116 10.23 -23.78 17.09
N LEU A 117 10.16 -22.46 16.95
CA LEU A 117 10.33 -21.52 18.04
C LEU A 117 9.00 -21.38 18.81
N THR A 118 9.06 -21.48 20.14
CA THR A 118 7.87 -21.42 21.01
C THR A 118 7.67 -20.04 21.65
N ARG A 119 8.60 -19.12 21.43
CA ARG A 119 8.61 -17.78 22.02
C ARG A 119 7.73 -16.81 21.26
#